data_AF-A0A8B6FEK4-F1
#
_entry.id   AF-A0A8B6FEK4-F1
#
_cell.length_a   1.000
_cell.length_b   1.000
_cell.length_c   1.000
_cell.angle_alpha   90.00
_cell.angle_beta   90.00
_cell.angle_gamma   90.00
#
_symmetry.space_group_name_H-M   'P 1'
#
loop_
_entity.id
_entity.type
_entity.pdbx_description
1 polymer ?
#
loop_
_entity_poly.entity_id
_entity_poly.type
_entity_poly.pdbx_seq_one_letter_code
_entity_poly.pdbx_strand_id
1 'polypeptide(L)'
;MPRWPCGSCGKNVTWKCKALECDSCKTWYHVDCQGGMQTTMYNIMDNSNLSWNCLKCGLPNFSSSFFNHTDISSSVTNNSFSLLSDIGSPGQPHACSSPISQKDTRKQNKK
;
A
#
# COMPACT_ATOMS: atom_id res chain seq x y z
N MET A 1 -1.55 22.66 -26.44
CA MET A 1 -1.32 21.35 -25.80
C MET A 1 -0.24 21.52 -24.72
N PRO A 2 -0.38 20.90 -23.54
CA PRO A 2 0.69 20.88 -22.54
C PRO A 2 1.97 20.28 -23.15
N ARG A 3 3.13 20.90 -22.95
CA ARG A 3 4.42 20.38 -23.46
C ARG A 3 4.88 19.15 -22.66
N TRP A 4 4.53 19.11 -21.38
CA TRP A 4 4.86 18.02 -20.46
C TRP A 4 3.62 17.66 -19.64
N PRO A 5 2.65 16.92 -20.21
CA PRO A 5 1.42 16.57 -19.50
C PRO A 5 1.69 15.57 -18.38
N CYS A 6 1.10 15.79 -17.20
CA CYS A 6 1.12 14.81 -16.12
C CYS A 6 0.31 13.57 -16.51
N GLY A 7 0.91 12.37 -16.41
CA GLY A 7 0.23 11.11 -16.74
C GLY A 7 -0.88 10.67 -15.79
N SER A 8 -1.10 11.40 -14.68
CA SER A 8 -2.22 11.17 -13.74
C SER A 8 -3.35 12.20 -13.92
N CYS A 9 -3.04 13.50 -13.90
CA CYS A 9 -4.06 14.56 -13.92
C CYS A 9 -4.21 15.29 -15.26
N GLY A 10 -3.35 15.01 -16.25
CA GLY A 10 -3.35 15.65 -17.57
C GLY A 10 -2.88 17.11 -17.60
N LYS A 11 -2.72 17.77 -16.44
CA LYS A 11 -2.23 19.15 -16.35
C LYS A 11 -0.74 19.22 -16.66
N ASN A 12 -0.28 20.39 -17.12
CA ASN A 12 1.12 20.59 -17.47
C ASN A 12 2.02 20.55 -16.23
N VAL A 13 3.12 19.81 -16.32
CA VAL A 13 4.23 19.87 -15.38
C VAL A 13 5.08 21.09 -15.72
N THR A 14 5.38 21.91 -14.72
CA THR A 14 6.19 23.13 -14.86
C THR A 14 7.33 23.09 -13.86
N TRP A 15 8.39 23.85 -14.11
CA TRP A 15 9.54 23.99 -13.22
C TRP A 15 9.19 24.51 -11.81
N LYS A 16 8.01 25.11 -11.64
CA LYS A 16 7.51 25.59 -10.35
C LYS A 16 6.94 24.46 -9.47
N CYS A 17 6.62 23.32 -10.05
CA CYS A 17 6.02 22.18 -9.36
C CYS A 17 7.03 21.05 -9.25
N LYS A 18 7.02 20.33 -8.13
CA LYS A 18 7.81 19.10 -7.99
C LYS A 18 7.22 18.03 -8.89
N ALA A 19 8.07 17.42 -9.70
CA ALA A 19 7.67 16.38 -10.63
C ALA A 19 8.81 15.42 -10.91
N LEU A 20 8.46 14.21 -11.32
CA LEU A 20 9.38 13.14 -11.64
C LEU A 20 9.04 12.57 -13.02
N GLU A 21 10.06 12.21 -13.78
CA GLU A 21 9.91 11.44 -15.02
C GLU A 21 10.03 9.96 -14.70
N CYS A 22 9.10 9.14 -15.19
CA CYS A 22 9.18 7.69 -15.04
C CYS A 22 10.28 7.13 -15.94
N ASP A 23 11.21 6.37 -15.38
CA ASP A 23 12.31 5.77 -16.15
C ASP A 23 11.84 4.76 -17.20
N SER A 24 10.71 4.09 -16.94
CA SER A 24 10.15 3.05 -17.81
C SER A 24 9.33 3.62 -18.97
N CYS A 25 8.38 4.52 -18.70
CA CYS A 25 7.43 5.03 -19.70
C CYS A 25 7.68 6.48 -20.14
N LYS A 26 8.75 7.12 -19.64
CA LYS A 26 9.18 8.49 -20.01
C LYS A 26 8.08 9.56 -19.88
N THR A 27 7.11 9.28 -19.01
CA THR A 27 5.98 10.18 -18.74
C THR A 27 6.27 10.96 -17.46
N TRP A 28 5.94 12.25 -17.48
CA TRP A 28 6.08 13.13 -16.33
C TRP A 28 4.89 13.02 -15.38
N TYR A 29 5.15 13.14 -14.08
CA TYR A 29 4.13 13.12 -13.05
C TYR A 29 4.42 14.17 -11.99
N HIS A 30 3.40 14.92 -11.56
CA HIS A 30 3.51 15.69 -10.33
C HIS A 30 3.71 14.72 -9.15
N VAL A 31 4.55 15.12 -8.19
CA VAL A 31 4.80 14.32 -6.99
C VAL A 31 3.51 14.03 -6.22
N ASP A 32 2.64 15.03 -6.09
CA ASP A 32 1.34 14.89 -5.41
C ASP A 32 0.40 13.92 -6.14
N CYS A 33 0.54 13.80 -7.46
CA CYS A 33 -0.27 12.90 -8.28
C CYS A 33 0.18 11.43 -8.23
N GLN A 34 1.28 11.13 -7.55
CA GLN A 34 1.85 9.78 -7.39
C GLN A 34 1.85 9.34 -5.91
N GLY A 35 0.84 9.77 -5.15
CA GLY A 35 0.66 9.37 -3.75
C GLY A 35 1.38 10.23 -2.72
N GLY A 36 1.81 11.44 -3.10
CA GLY A 36 2.34 12.43 -2.14
C GLY A 36 3.67 12.01 -1.53
N MET A 37 4.69 11.82 -2.37
CA MET A 37 6.05 11.51 -1.90
C MET A 37 6.53 12.58 -0.92
N GLN A 38 7.10 12.15 0.21
CA GLN A 38 7.67 13.08 1.18
C GLN A 38 8.80 13.91 0.55
N THR A 39 8.89 15.19 0.94
CA THR A 39 9.92 16.10 0.42
C THR A 39 11.34 15.56 0.62
N THR A 40 11.60 14.89 1.75
CA THR A 40 12.90 14.27 2.02
C THR A 40 13.25 13.22 0.97
N MET A 41 12.30 12.36 0.62
CA MET A 41 12.53 11.31 -0.37
C MET A 41 12.73 11.91 -1.76
N TYR A 42 11.96 12.96 -2.12
CA TYR A 42 12.16 13.69 -3.39
C TYR A 42 13.57 14.26 -3.48
N ASN A 43 14.06 14.89 -2.41
CA ASN A 43 15.41 15.44 -2.37
C ASN A 43 16.47 14.33 -2.47
N ILE A 44 16.28 13.19 -1.81
CA ILE A 44 17.21 12.05 -1.95
C ILE A 44 17.28 11.61 -3.41
N MET A 45 16.13 11.47 -4.07
CA MET A 45 16.05 11.07 -5.47
C MET A 45 16.74 12.06 -6.41
N ASP A 46 16.58 13.36 -6.16
CA ASP A 46 17.24 14.43 -6.94
C ASP A 46 18.77 14.46 -6.77
N ASN A 47 19.27 14.03 -5.60
CA ASN A 47 20.70 14.04 -5.28
C ASN A 47 21.38 12.66 -5.44
N SER A 48 20.67 11.65 -5.96
CA SER A 48 21.18 10.29 -6.10
C SER A 48 20.85 9.68 -7.45
N ASN A 49 21.61 8.66 -7.85
CA ASN A 49 21.35 7.90 -9.08
C ASN A 49 20.31 6.79 -8.84
N LEU A 50 19.17 7.14 -8.23
CA LEU A 50 18.08 6.20 -8.01
C LEU A 50 17.09 6.29 -9.15
N SER A 51 16.69 5.14 -9.70
CA SER A 51 15.63 5.07 -10.70
C SER A 51 14.25 5.20 -10.04
N TRP A 52 13.33 5.89 -10.69
CA TRP A 52 11.94 6.01 -10.27
C TRP A 52 10.98 5.53 -11.35
N ASN A 53 10.06 4.65 -10.95
CA ASN A 53 8.99 4.15 -11.81
C ASN A 53 7.65 4.61 -11.25
N CYS A 54 6.78 5.11 -12.14
CA CYS A 54 5.42 5.49 -11.77
C CYS A 54 4.61 4.27 -11.32
N LEU A 55 3.52 4.49 -10.59
CA LEU A 55 2.69 3.40 -10.04
C LEU A 55 2.18 2.44 -11.11
N LYS A 56 1.95 2.90 -12.35
CA LYS A 56 1.52 2.05 -13.46
C LYS A 56 2.62 1.08 -13.93
N CYS A 57 3.88 1.48 -13.85
CA CYS A 57 5.02 0.66 -14.27
C CYS A 57 5.60 -0.15 -13.11
N GLY A 58 5.51 0.36 -11.88
CA GLY A 58 6.07 -0.30 -10.69
C GLY A 58 5.15 -1.33 -10.05
N LEU A 59 3.84 -1.29 -10.32
CA LEU A 59 2.89 -2.28 -9.81
C LEU A 59 2.74 -3.44 -10.79
N PRO A 60 2.59 -4.69 -10.30
CA PRO A 60 2.27 -5.81 -11.15
C PRO A 60 0.89 -5.62 -11.81
N ASN A 61 0.69 -6.23 -12.97
CA ASN A 61 -0.63 -6.28 -13.60
C ASN A 61 -1.58 -7.11 -12.72
N PHE A 62 -2.45 -6.44 -11.98
CA PHE A 62 -3.51 -7.10 -11.23
C PHE A 62 -4.57 -7.61 -12.21
N SER A 63 -4.70 -8.94 -12.35
CA SER A 63 -5.82 -9.54 -13.06
C SER A 63 -6.98 -9.77 -12.09
N SER A 64 -8.17 -9.29 -12.44
CA SER A 64 -9.40 -9.56 -11.69
C SER A 64 -9.88 -11.02 -11.81
N SER A 65 -9.20 -11.84 -12.63
CA SER A 65 -9.56 -13.24 -12.86
C SER A 65 -9.63 -14.08 -11.58
N PHE A 66 -8.93 -13.69 -10.52
CA PHE A 66 -8.97 -14.40 -9.23
C PHE A 66 -10.37 -14.35 -8.56
N PHE A 67 -11.14 -13.29 -8.79
CA PHE A 67 -12.46 -13.08 -8.17
C PHE A 67 -13.63 -13.51 -9.07
N ASN A 68 -13.36 -13.86 -10.33
CA ASN A 68 -14.38 -14.24 -11.30
C ASN A 68 -14.79 -15.72 -11.19
N HIS A 69 -14.15 -16.51 -10.32
CA HIS A 69 -14.60 -17.85 -9.97
C HIS A 69 -15.72 -17.78 -8.92
N THR A 70 -16.88 -17.26 -9.32
CA THR A 70 -18.15 -17.42 -8.63
C THR A 70 -18.97 -18.56 -9.22
N ASP A 71 -18.31 -19.66 -9.58
CA ASP A 71 -18.97 -20.96 -9.77
C ASP A 71 -18.86 -21.80 -8.48
N ILE A 72 -19.19 -21.20 -7.34
CA ILE A 72 -19.62 -21.95 -6.15
C ILE A 72 -21.12 -22.19 -6.30
N SER A 73 -21.48 -22.91 -7.36
CA SER A 73 -22.74 -23.64 -7.35
C SER A 73 -22.44 -25.00 -6.72
N SER A 74 -22.72 -25.10 -5.42
CA SER A 74 -23.17 -26.36 -4.82
C SER A 74 -22.16 -27.51 -4.72
N SER A 75 -20.86 -27.28 -4.48
CA SER A 75 -20.10 -28.33 -3.80
C SER A 75 -20.53 -28.32 -2.34
N VAL A 76 -21.45 -29.22 -2.00
CA VAL A 76 -21.89 -29.53 -0.64
C VAL A 76 -20.70 -29.39 0.30
N THR A 77 -20.76 -28.41 1.20
CA THR A 77 -19.79 -28.26 2.28
C THR A 77 -20.01 -29.40 3.27
N ASN A 78 -19.60 -30.61 2.90
CA ASN A 78 -19.27 -31.64 3.86
C ASN A 78 -18.02 -31.14 4.58
N ASN A 79 -18.22 -30.25 5.55
CA ASN A 79 -17.18 -29.90 6.49
C ASN A 79 -16.77 -31.21 7.17
N SER A 80 -15.57 -31.72 6.89
CA SER A 80 -15.07 -32.97 7.48
C SER A 80 -14.96 -32.90 9.02
N PHE A 81 -15.15 -31.72 9.59
CA PHE A 81 -15.18 -31.45 11.03
C PHE A 81 -16.59 -31.17 11.58
N SER A 82 -17.67 -31.41 10.82
CA SER A 82 -19.04 -31.25 11.35
C SER A 82 -19.31 -32.14 12.56
N LEU A 83 -18.59 -33.26 12.69
CA LEU A 83 -18.64 -34.15 13.85
C LEU A 83 -17.99 -33.58 15.13
N LEU A 84 -17.21 -32.49 15.01
CA LEU A 84 -16.61 -31.80 16.17
C LEU A 84 -17.49 -30.64 16.68
N SER A 85 -18.55 -30.29 15.97
CA SER A 85 -19.46 -29.19 16.36
C SER A 85 -20.18 -29.47 17.69
N ASP A 86 -20.38 -30.74 18.02
CA ASP A 86 -21.07 -31.19 19.24
C ASP A 86 -20.12 -31.48 20.40
N ILE A 87 -18.80 -31.34 20.22
CA ILE A 87 -17.84 -31.44 21.33
C ILE A 87 -17.85 -30.08 22.04
N GLY A 88 -18.71 -29.98 23.05
CA GLY A 88 -18.91 -28.80 23.87
C GLY A 88 -17.60 -28.13 24.28
N SER A 89 -17.62 -26.80 24.23
CA SER A 89 -16.54 -25.88 24.63
C SER A 89 -15.60 -26.43 25.71
N PRO A 90 -14.35 -26.79 25.38
CA PRO A 90 -13.27 -26.47 26.28
C PRO A 90 -13.09 -24.94 26.20
N GLY A 91 -13.12 -24.29 27.37
CA GLY A 91 -13.22 -22.84 27.52
C GLY A 91 -12.36 -21.98 26.60
N GLN A 92 -12.81 -20.73 26.44
CA GLN A 92 -12.16 -19.68 25.66
C GLN A 92 -10.63 -19.78 25.62
N PRO A 93 -9.99 -19.80 24.43
CA PRO A 93 -8.59 -19.45 24.35
C PRO A 93 -8.43 -17.96 24.70
N HIS A 94 -8.05 -17.69 25.94
CA HIS A 94 -7.52 -16.39 26.36
C HIS A 94 -6.11 -16.22 25.76
N ALA A 95 -6.00 -15.76 24.52
CA ALA A 95 -4.79 -15.10 24.05
C ALA A 95 -5.05 -14.35 22.72
N CYS A 96 -5.54 -13.12 22.81
CA CYS A 96 -5.13 -12.08 21.88
C CYS A 96 -4.21 -11.13 22.66
N SER A 97 -2.91 -11.24 22.46
CA SER A 97 -1.97 -10.25 22.98
C SER A 97 -2.20 -8.95 22.22
N SER A 98 -2.97 -8.04 22.81
CA SER A 98 -3.05 -6.65 22.35
C SER A 98 -1.68 -5.99 22.57
N PRO A 99 -1.19 -5.14 21.65
CA PRO A 99 0.05 -4.43 21.87
C PRO A 99 -0.07 -3.52 23.10
N ILE A 100 0.81 -3.71 24.08
CA ILE A 100 0.94 -2.82 25.24
C ILE A 100 1.45 -1.46 24.75
N SER A 101 0.66 -0.42 24.97
CA SER A 101 1.14 0.97 24.86
C SER A 101 2.11 1.21 26.01
N GLN A 102 3.40 1.36 25.71
CA GLN A 102 4.40 1.76 26.71
C GLN A 102 4.07 3.19 27.16
N LYS A 103 3.68 3.34 28.43
CA LYS A 103 3.62 4.66 29.08
C LYS A 103 5.05 5.00 29.51
N ASP A 104 5.65 5.98 28.83
CA ASP A 104 6.92 6.58 29.23
C ASP A 104 6.82 7.12 30.66
N THR A 105 7.44 6.42 31.60
CA THR A 105 7.68 6.96 32.94
C THR A 105 8.95 7.80 32.88
N ARG A 106 8.78 9.09 32.58
CA ARG A 106 9.84 10.08 32.69
C ARG A 106 10.14 10.32 34.17
N LYS A 107 11.09 9.58 34.73
CA LYS A 107 11.75 9.92 36.01
C LYS A 107 12.40 11.31 35.86
N GLN A 108 11.85 12.32 36.51
CA GLN A 108 12.59 13.54 36.80
C GLN A 108 13.20 13.42 38.19
N ASN A 109 14.50 13.11 38.22
CA ASN A 109 15.39 13.42 39.33
C ASN A 109 16.18 14.69 38.94
N LYS A 110 16.02 15.77 39.70
CA LYS A 110 16.98 16.88 39.84
C LYS A 110 16.56 17.65 41.10
N LYS A 111 17.23 17.41 42.23
CA LYS A 111 18.45 18.08 42.74
C LYS A 111 18.09 19.36 43.48
#